data_AF-A0A0R1QXB3-F1
#
_entry.id   AF-A0A0R1QXB3-F1
#
_cell.length_a   1.000
_cell.length_b   1.000
_cell.length_c   1.000
_cell.angle_alpha   90.00
_cell.angle_beta   90.00
_cell.angle_gamma   90.00
#
_symmetry.space_group_name_H-M   'P 1'
#
loop_
_entity.id
_entity.type
_entity.pdbx_description
1 polymer ?
#
loop_
_entity_poly.entity_id
_entity_poly.type
_entity_poly.pdbx_seq_one_letter_code
_entity_poly.pdbx_strand_id
1 'polypeptide(L)'
;MLKQHHQWTHRLAQTAALVSAVAGFAWANQTVAHASTPAIPDISEWQGRLSASQVANLKNQVSFVINRRQYGSGYQDKYATNNTSLYVKYGIPFGEYDYARFTSAASAKREAQDFYDRSNKNAQFYVLDFEEDDVTSGSTNAAVKAWYNEMRSLTGKHLVFYSYQSFATSYANSARQSFDAQWIANYSYTPTISFALWQYTDSHYLSALNEYTDNSKAMTNVHPVSWWTDSVSLALTHTGTASDASVASTSSSSASASSSSAPTTTTSQSAAISTAYSQFKVGQHVYLHKGASTYTDGTRIPRSVRQRFYRISRVKTVNHGSSQQALYLGALGKWIYAQDGTGYWIGNHAGYRLNHRLNVYSNASLTHKTRSYYVAGDTVHGKIVKAPNGHAYRIKTYYGYVTANTKYATVVK
;
A
#
# COMPACT_ATOMS: atom_id res chain seq x y z
N MET A 1 -11.64 5.56 52.35
CA MET A 1 -12.83 6.27 51.80
C MET A 1 -12.25 7.41 50.97
N LEU A 2 -12.26 7.43 49.64
CA LEU A 2 -13.35 7.30 48.67
C LEU A 2 -12.78 6.75 47.35
N LYS A 3 -13.46 5.78 46.74
CA LYS A 3 -13.27 5.38 45.33
C LYS A 3 -14.06 6.35 44.45
N GLN A 4 -13.49 6.83 43.35
CA GLN A 4 -14.28 7.32 42.21
C GLN A 4 -14.01 6.44 41.00
N HIS A 5 -15.01 5.63 40.68
CA HIS A 5 -15.18 4.97 39.38
C HIS A 5 -15.72 6.01 38.40
N HIS A 6 -15.02 6.28 37.31
CA HIS A 6 -15.56 7.05 36.19
C HIS A 6 -16.17 6.06 35.18
N GLN A 7 -17.47 5.85 35.26
CA GLN A 7 -18.23 5.16 34.21
C GLN A 7 -18.66 6.17 33.15
N TRP A 8 -18.27 5.92 31.90
CA TRP A 8 -18.76 6.66 30.75
C TRP A 8 -20.18 6.19 30.40
N THR A 9 -21.13 7.12 30.43
CA THR A 9 -22.52 6.88 30.00
C THR A 9 -22.70 7.45 28.59
N HIS A 10 -22.99 6.60 27.61
CA HIS A 10 -23.38 7.03 26.27
C HIS A 10 -24.85 7.44 26.27
N ARG A 11 -25.14 8.72 25.99
CA ARG A 11 -26.50 9.20 25.70
C ARG A 11 -26.86 8.86 24.25
N LEU A 12 -27.83 7.96 24.10
CA LEU A 12 -28.56 7.72 22.85
C LEU A 12 -29.42 8.95 22.52
N ALA A 13 -29.15 9.59 21.38
CA ALA A 13 -30.09 10.52 20.76
C ALA A 13 -30.63 9.86 19.49
N GLN A 14 -31.84 9.30 19.60
CA GLN A 14 -32.66 8.93 18.45
C GLN A 14 -33.45 10.16 18.02
N THR A 15 -33.33 10.55 16.75
CA THR A 15 -34.36 11.36 16.08
C THR A 15 -34.64 10.79 14.70
N ALA A 16 -35.91 10.48 14.49
CA ALA A 16 -36.49 10.06 13.22
C ALA A 16 -36.61 11.25 12.26
N ALA A 17 -36.47 11.01 10.96
CA ALA A 17 -36.99 11.88 9.94
C ALA A 17 -37.44 11.06 8.71
N LEU A 18 -38.75 10.88 8.59
CA LEU A 18 -39.46 10.58 7.35
C LEU A 18 -40.17 11.87 6.92
N VAL A 19 -39.88 12.43 5.74
CA VAL A 19 -40.86 13.10 4.84
C VAL A 19 -40.25 13.21 3.41
N SER A 20 -40.93 12.54 2.47
CA SER A 20 -41.35 12.88 1.10
C SER A 20 -40.57 13.85 0.18
N ALA A 21 -40.48 13.43 -1.09
CA ALA A 21 -39.91 14.14 -2.24
C ALA A 21 -40.77 15.28 -2.80
N VAL A 22 -40.12 16.38 -3.26
CA VAL A 22 -40.50 17.19 -4.45
C VAL A 22 -39.23 17.86 -5.02
N ALA A 23 -39.14 17.90 -6.36
CA ALA A 23 -38.04 18.45 -7.16
C ALA A 23 -37.97 19.99 -7.20
N GLY A 24 -36.77 20.55 -7.40
CA GLY A 24 -36.59 21.96 -7.80
C GLY A 24 -35.17 22.49 -7.59
N PHE A 25 -34.50 22.88 -8.67
CA PHE A 25 -33.12 23.33 -8.77
C PHE A 25 -32.77 24.55 -7.88
N ALA A 26 -31.59 24.56 -7.23
CA ALA A 26 -30.42 25.36 -7.63
C ALA A 26 -29.40 25.56 -6.48
N TRP A 27 -28.11 25.45 -6.82
CA TRP A 27 -26.92 25.80 -6.01
C TRP A 27 -26.70 25.02 -4.70
N ALA A 28 -26.55 23.70 -4.81
CA ALA A 28 -25.82 22.95 -3.80
C ALA A 28 -24.32 23.24 -3.94
N ASN A 29 -23.75 23.85 -2.89
CA ASN A 29 -22.34 23.74 -2.58
C ASN A 29 -21.91 22.29 -2.75
N GLN A 30 -21.20 21.97 -3.83
CA GLN A 30 -20.44 20.74 -3.91
C GLN A 30 -19.34 20.86 -2.86
N THR A 31 -19.65 20.41 -1.65
CA THR A 31 -18.63 19.84 -0.78
C THR A 31 -17.91 18.80 -1.62
N VAL A 32 -16.72 19.17 -2.11
CA VAL A 32 -15.81 18.23 -2.72
C VAL A 32 -15.50 17.23 -1.61
N ALA A 33 -16.16 16.08 -1.64
CA ALA A 33 -15.85 14.97 -0.78
C ALA A 33 -14.37 14.65 -1.00
N HIS A 34 -13.54 15.05 -0.04
CA HIS A 34 -12.15 14.67 0.01
C HIS A 34 -12.12 13.16 0.19
N ALA A 35 -11.95 12.44 -0.92
CA ALA A 35 -11.66 11.02 -0.95
C ALA A 35 -10.43 10.73 -0.08
N SER A 36 -10.67 10.40 1.19
CA SER A 36 -9.67 10.09 2.21
C SER A 36 -8.92 8.82 1.80
N THR A 37 -7.60 8.77 2.02
CA THR A 37 -6.84 7.51 2.05
C THR A 37 -7.68 6.40 2.71
N PRO A 38 -7.80 5.18 2.14
CA PRO A 38 -8.51 4.06 2.75
C PRO A 38 -8.07 3.93 4.20
N ALA A 39 -9.06 3.72 5.05
CA ALA A 39 -8.90 3.72 6.49
C ALA A 39 -7.82 2.72 6.92
N ILE A 40 -7.17 3.02 8.03
CA ILE A 40 -6.34 2.09 8.78
C ILE A 40 -6.98 2.01 10.17
N PRO A 41 -8.08 1.26 10.31
CA PRO A 41 -8.71 1.11 11.59
C PRO A 41 -7.94 0.14 12.46
N ASP A 42 -7.93 0.43 13.74
CA ASP A 42 -7.67 -0.55 14.77
C ASP A 42 -8.99 -1.08 15.33
N ILE A 43 -9.05 -2.39 15.55
CA ILE A 43 -10.26 -3.15 15.87
C ILE A 43 -9.99 -4.03 17.09
N SER A 44 -10.94 -4.10 17.99
CA SER A 44 -10.90 -4.97 19.15
C SER A 44 -12.25 -5.64 19.37
N GLU A 45 -12.43 -6.28 20.52
CA GLU A 45 -13.72 -6.82 20.92
C GLU A 45 -14.86 -5.80 20.98
N TRP A 46 -14.54 -4.51 21.03
CA TRP A 46 -15.52 -3.41 21.05
C TRP A 46 -16.30 -3.28 19.75
N GLN A 47 -15.72 -3.68 18.60
CA GLN A 47 -16.42 -3.76 17.30
C GLN A 47 -17.08 -5.13 17.06
N GLY A 48 -17.13 -5.98 18.09
CA GLY A 48 -17.87 -7.23 18.03
C GLY A 48 -17.21 -8.34 17.21
N ARG A 49 -17.96 -9.43 17.06
CA ARG A 49 -17.58 -10.59 16.26
C ARG A 49 -17.94 -10.32 14.80
N LEU A 50 -16.94 -10.00 13.98
CA LEU A 50 -17.19 -9.66 12.59
C LEU A 50 -17.74 -10.85 11.80
N SER A 51 -18.72 -10.57 10.95
CA SER A 51 -19.28 -11.50 9.99
C SER A 51 -18.46 -11.54 8.69
N ALA A 52 -18.62 -12.62 7.93
CA ALA A 52 -18.03 -12.76 6.60
C ALA A 52 -18.39 -11.60 5.65
N SER A 53 -19.65 -11.12 5.70
CA SER A 53 -20.11 -9.99 4.88
C SER A 53 -19.44 -8.68 5.29
N GLN A 54 -19.38 -8.40 6.60
CA GLN A 54 -18.69 -7.20 7.10
C GLN A 54 -17.23 -7.17 6.64
N VAL A 55 -16.51 -8.29 6.79
CA VAL A 55 -15.10 -8.36 6.37
C VAL A 55 -14.94 -8.27 4.85
N ALA A 56 -15.78 -8.94 4.07
CA ALA A 56 -15.74 -8.83 2.61
C ALA A 56 -15.93 -7.37 2.13
N ASN A 57 -16.85 -6.64 2.77
CA ASN A 57 -17.10 -5.23 2.46
C ASN A 57 -15.99 -4.30 2.97
N LEU A 58 -15.37 -4.64 4.11
CA LEU A 58 -14.29 -3.88 4.72
C LEU A 58 -13.06 -3.79 3.80
N LYS A 59 -12.78 -4.85 3.03
CA LYS A 59 -11.61 -4.93 2.12
C LYS A 59 -11.45 -3.72 1.20
N ASN A 60 -12.56 -3.13 0.74
CA ASN A 60 -12.52 -1.99 -0.18
C ASN A 60 -12.47 -0.63 0.53
N GLN A 61 -12.56 -0.61 1.86
CA GLN A 61 -12.58 0.60 2.69
C GLN A 61 -11.26 0.82 3.44
N VAL A 62 -10.42 -0.21 3.55
CA VAL A 62 -9.21 -0.18 4.37
C VAL A 62 -7.93 -0.44 3.58
N SER A 63 -6.83 0.14 4.03
CA SER A 63 -5.48 -0.22 3.56
C SER A 63 -5.00 -1.51 4.25
N PHE A 64 -5.21 -1.59 5.57
CA PHE A 64 -4.99 -2.74 6.43
C PHE A 64 -5.73 -2.52 7.75
N VAL A 65 -5.83 -3.55 8.59
CA VAL A 65 -6.46 -3.49 9.93
C VAL A 65 -5.41 -3.76 11.01
N ILE A 66 -5.54 -3.18 12.20
CA ILE A 66 -4.73 -3.55 13.38
C ILE A 66 -5.65 -4.15 14.44
N ASN A 67 -5.59 -5.46 14.68
CA ASN A 67 -6.55 -6.12 15.59
C ASN A 67 -5.95 -6.37 16.98
N ARG A 68 -6.65 -6.01 18.06
CA ARG A 68 -6.20 -6.38 19.41
C ARG A 68 -6.12 -7.89 19.53
N ARG A 69 -5.04 -8.42 20.09
CA ARG A 69 -4.95 -9.85 20.40
C ARG A 69 -5.20 -10.13 21.87
N GLN A 70 -4.69 -9.27 22.74
CA GLN A 70 -4.77 -9.45 24.17
C GLN A 70 -4.77 -8.11 24.92
N TYR A 71 -5.16 -8.19 26.19
CA TYR A 71 -5.02 -7.15 27.20
C TYR A 71 -4.12 -7.73 28.31
N GLY A 72 -2.82 -7.53 28.11
CA GLY A 72 -1.72 -8.21 28.76
C GLY A 72 -1.82 -9.73 28.74
N SER A 73 -0.99 -10.38 29.58
CA SER A 73 -1.02 -11.83 29.74
C SER A 73 -2.37 -12.36 30.25
N GLY A 74 -3.14 -11.54 30.97
CA GLY A 74 -4.34 -11.96 31.70
C GLY A 74 -5.60 -12.17 30.85
N TYR A 75 -5.67 -11.61 29.64
CA TYR A 75 -6.90 -11.65 28.85
C TYR A 75 -6.62 -11.71 27.34
N GLN A 76 -7.15 -12.73 26.66
CA GLN A 76 -7.19 -12.79 25.21
C GLN A 76 -8.48 -12.16 24.70
N ASP A 77 -8.38 -11.30 23.69
CA ASP A 77 -9.54 -10.67 23.06
C ASP A 77 -10.50 -11.72 22.49
N LYS A 78 -11.78 -11.64 22.92
CA LYS A 78 -12.81 -12.65 22.63
C LYS A 78 -13.09 -12.88 21.16
N TYR A 79 -12.86 -11.87 20.29
CA TYR A 79 -13.22 -11.93 18.87
C TYR A 79 -12.03 -11.93 17.93
N ALA A 80 -10.82 -11.65 18.41
CA ALA A 80 -9.61 -11.62 17.60
C ALA A 80 -9.41 -12.87 16.73
N THR A 81 -9.58 -14.08 17.28
CA THR A 81 -9.39 -15.32 16.51
C THR A 81 -10.37 -15.44 15.34
N ASN A 82 -11.63 -15.06 15.54
CA ASN A 82 -12.62 -15.03 14.46
C ASN A 82 -12.25 -13.96 13.42
N ASN A 83 -12.01 -12.74 13.88
CA ASN A 83 -11.83 -11.57 13.02
C ASN A 83 -10.59 -11.72 12.14
N THR A 84 -9.45 -12.12 12.73
CA THR A 84 -8.21 -12.31 11.96
C THR A 84 -8.24 -13.52 11.03
N SER A 85 -8.97 -14.58 11.37
CA SER A 85 -9.22 -15.69 10.44
C SER A 85 -10.01 -15.24 9.21
N LEU A 86 -10.98 -14.31 9.39
CA LEU A 86 -11.70 -13.72 8.27
C LEU A 86 -10.82 -12.77 7.46
N TYR A 87 -9.94 -11.99 8.08
CA TYR A 87 -8.98 -11.15 7.35
C TYR A 87 -8.10 -11.98 6.42
N VAL A 88 -7.60 -13.13 6.91
CA VAL A 88 -6.88 -14.11 6.07
C VAL A 88 -7.76 -14.59 4.92
N LYS A 89 -8.98 -15.06 5.23
CA LYS A 89 -9.90 -15.61 4.22
C LYS A 89 -10.24 -14.63 3.10
N TYR A 90 -10.41 -13.35 3.42
CA TYR A 90 -10.81 -12.32 2.46
C TYR A 90 -9.61 -11.53 1.89
N GLY A 91 -8.39 -11.82 2.34
CA GLY A 91 -7.17 -11.17 1.89
C GLY A 91 -7.09 -9.69 2.29
N ILE A 92 -7.45 -9.39 3.54
CA ILE A 92 -7.19 -8.08 4.16
C ILE A 92 -5.86 -8.19 4.92
N PRO A 93 -4.82 -7.41 4.57
CA PRO A 93 -3.60 -7.35 5.37
C PRO A 93 -3.93 -6.81 6.77
N PHE A 94 -3.30 -7.37 7.79
CA PHE A 94 -3.53 -6.93 9.17
C PHE A 94 -2.28 -7.06 10.04
N GLY A 95 -2.15 -6.20 11.04
CA GLY A 95 -1.29 -6.39 12.20
C GLY A 95 -2.11 -6.82 13.41
N GLU A 96 -1.44 -7.23 14.48
CA GLU A 96 -2.08 -7.43 15.78
C GLU A 96 -1.40 -6.58 16.86
N TYR A 97 -2.14 -6.18 17.89
CA TYR A 97 -1.62 -5.39 19.01
C TYR A 97 -1.87 -6.03 20.37
N ASP A 98 -0.92 -5.80 21.28
CA ASP A 98 -0.92 -6.19 22.68
C ASP A 98 -1.11 -4.96 23.55
N TYR A 99 -2.25 -4.85 24.24
CA TYR A 99 -2.47 -3.78 25.21
C TYR A 99 -1.72 -4.11 26.50
N ALA A 100 -0.69 -3.33 26.80
CA ALA A 100 0.29 -3.64 27.82
C ALA A 100 -0.28 -3.62 29.24
N ARG A 101 -0.04 -4.68 30.03
CA ARG A 101 -0.38 -4.75 31.47
C ARG A 101 0.75 -5.34 32.32
N PHE A 102 1.98 -5.29 31.82
CA PHE A 102 3.13 -5.79 32.55
C PHE A 102 3.49 -4.88 33.74
N THR A 103 3.99 -5.50 34.81
CA THR A 103 4.36 -4.82 36.06
C THR A 103 5.88 -4.73 36.29
N SER A 104 6.68 -5.35 35.41
CA SER A 104 8.14 -5.44 35.47
C SER A 104 8.71 -5.88 34.11
N ALA A 105 10.03 -5.82 33.95
CA ALA A 105 10.71 -6.38 32.76
C ALA A 105 10.48 -7.89 32.59
N ALA A 106 10.40 -8.65 33.68
CA ALA A 106 10.17 -10.09 33.63
C ALA A 106 8.73 -10.43 33.19
N SER A 107 7.73 -9.67 33.66
CA SER A 107 6.36 -9.84 33.19
C SER A 107 6.19 -9.34 31.75
N ALA A 108 6.88 -8.27 31.34
CA ALA A 108 6.84 -7.77 29.97
C ALA A 108 7.38 -8.81 28.97
N LYS A 109 8.42 -9.56 29.36
CA LYS A 109 8.90 -10.72 28.61
C LYS A 109 7.83 -11.80 28.47
N ARG A 110 7.17 -12.18 29.57
CA ARG A 110 6.08 -13.18 29.52
C ARG A 110 4.90 -12.72 28.66
N GLU A 111 4.55 -11.45 28.77
CA GLU A 111 3.46 -10.85 28.01
C GLU A 111 3.72 -10.87 26.50
N ALA A 112 4.96 -10.58 26.08
CA ALA A 112 5.41 -10.74 24.70
C ALA A 112 5.31 -12.20 24.21
N GLN A 113 5.68 -13.18 25.03
CA GLN A 113 5.56 -14.60 24.72
C GLN A 113 4.10 -15.00 24.52
N ASP A 114 3.24 -14.65 25.48
CA ASP A 114 1.80 -14.91 25.41
C ASP A 114 1.17 -14.25 24.17
N PHE A 115 1.53 -13.00 23.90
CA PHE A 115 1.05 -12.26 22.74
C PHE A 115 1.42 -12.98 21.45
N TYR A 116 2.71 -13.32 21.30
CA TYR A 116 3.18 -14.00 20.11
C TYR A 116 2.50 -15.36 19.93
N ASP A 117 2.43 -16.17 20.98
CA ASP A 117 1.85 -17.51 20.94
C ASP A 117 0.36 -17.49 20.58
N ARG A 118 -0.37 -16.50 21.11
CA ARG A 118 -1.76 -16.28 20.75
C ARG A 118 -1.87 -15.77 19.32
N SER A 119 -0.98 -14.90 18.87
CA SER A 119 -1.13 -14.14 17.62
C SER A 119 -1.30 -15.01 16.36
N ASN A 120 -2.14 -14.53 15.44
CA ASN A 120 -2.29 -15.15 14.13
C ASN A 120 -1.00 -14.98 13.32
N LYS A 121 -0.41 -16.09 12.86
CA LYS A 121 0.87 -16.07 12.16
C LYS A 121 0.80 -15.43 10.75
N ASN A 122 -0.39 -15.08 10.26
CA ASN A 122 -0.56 -14.25 9.05
C ASN A 122 -0.52 -12.74 9.32
N ALA A 123 -0.49 -12.30 10.58
CA ALA A 123 -0.30 -10.89 10.92
C ALA A 123 1.01 -10.39 10.30
N GLN A 124 1.00 -9.21 9.70
CA GLN A 124 2.10 -8.64 8.94
C GLN A 124 3.14 -7.97 9.84
N PHE A 125 2.68 -7.46 10.99
CA PHE A 125 3.48 -6.80 12.01
C PHE A 125 2.79 -6.97 13.37
N TYR A 126 3.55 -6.70 14.43
CA TYR A 126 3.09 -6.79 15.81
C TYR A 126 3.30 -5.46 16.52
N VAL A 127 2.33 -5.06 17.34
CA VAL A 127 2.33 -3.78 18.02
C VAL A 127 2.34 -4.00 19.53
N LEU A 128 3.21 -3.27 20.24
CA LEU A 128 3.04 -3.02 21.66
C LEU A 128 2.24 -1.74 21.84
N ASP A 129 1.05 -1.84 22.43
CA ASP A 129 0.24 -0.72 22.86
C ASP A 129 0.53 -0.44 24.33
N PHE A 130 1.26 0.65 24.62
CA PHE A 130 1.69 1.02 25.98
C PHE A 130 1.19 2.41 26.32
N GLU A 131 0.03 2.49 26.96
CA GLU A 131 -0.67 3.74 27.30
C GLU A 131 -1.07 3.88 28.78
N GLU A 132 -0.74 2.88 29.59
CA GLU A 132 -0.88 2.87 31.05
C GLU A 132 0.40 2.34 31.72
N ASP A 133 0.74 2.88 32.89
CA ASP A 133 1.92 2.46 33.66
C ASP A 133 1.51 1.61 34.88
N ASP A 134 1.57 0.29 34.69
CA ASP A 134 1.39 -0.71 35.75
C ASP A 134 2.74 -1.14 36.39
N VAL A 135 3.86 -0.55 35.98
CA VAL A 135 5.20 -1.00 36.41
C VAL A 135 5.43 -0.68 37.88
N THR A 136 5.55 -1.74 38.68
CA THR A 136 5.80 -1.66 40.13
C THR A 136 7.23 -2.04 40.49
N SER A 137 7.99 -2.61 39.54
CA SER A 137 9.39 -3.00 39.74
C SER A 137 10.25 -2.70 38.51
N GLY A 138 11.31 -1.91 38.70
CA GLY A 138 12.18 -1.44 37.63
C GLY A 138 11.70 -0.13 37.02
N SER A 139 11.99 0.09 35.74
CA SER A 139 11.51 1.25 34.99
C SER A 139 10.66 0.84 33.80
N THR A 140 9.74 1.70 33.40
CA THR A 140 8.90 1.54 32.20
C THR A 140 9.72 1.33 30.93
N ASN A 141 10.80 2.11 30.74
CA ASN A 141 11.70 1.91 29.60
C ASN A 141 12.38 0.53 29.64
N ALA A 142 12.76 0.01 30.81
CA ALA A 142 13.32 -1.34 30.92
C ALA A 142 12.27 -2.42 30.59
N ALA A 143 11.02 -2.22 31.02
CA ALA A 143 9.93 -3.15 30.72
C ALA A 143 9.56 -3.17 29.23
N VAL A 144 9.36 -2.00 28.62
CA VAL A 144 9.12 -1.85 27.17
C VAL A 144 10.27 -2.45 26.36
N LYS A 145 11.53 -2.22 26.78
CA LYS A 145 12.70 -2.80 26.10
C LYS A 145 12.76 -4.32 26.25
N ALA A 146 12.34 -4.86 27.39
CA ALA A 146 12.27 -6.31 27.60
C ALA A 146 11.22 -6.96 26.69
N TRP A 147 10.01 -6.36 26.58
CA TRP A 147 8.99 -6.80 25.62
C TRP A 147 9.53 -6.78 24.18
N TYR A 148 10.17 -5.69 23.78
CA TYR A 148 10.75 -5.55 22.44
C TYR A 148 11.79 -6.63 22.14
N ASN A 149 12.73 -6.84 23.06
CA ASN A 149 13.80 -7.82 22.87
C ASN A 149 13.23 -9.24 22.76
N GLU A 150 12.21 -9.55 23.56
CA GLU A 150 11.57 -10.86 23.51
C GLU A 150 10.84 -11.07 22.19
N MET A 151 9.97 -10.14 21.79
CA MET A 151 9.27 -10.23 20.50
C MET A 151 10.26 -10.33 19.33
N ARG A 152 11.35 -9.56 19.36
CA ARG A 152 12.38 -9.63 18.33
C ARG A 152 13.06 -11.00 18.26
N SER A 153 13.22 -11.69 19.39
CA SER A 153 13.74 -13.06 19.42
C SER A 153 12.76 -14.09 18.86
N LEU A 154 11.45 -13.83 18.97
CA LEU A 154 10.38 -14.72 18.53
C LEU A 154 10.03 -14.53 17.03
N THR A 155 10.32 -13.36 16.45
CA THR A 155 9.92 -13.05 15.07
C THR A 155 10.81 -12.03 14.36
N GLY A 156 11.01 -12.25 13.05
CA GLY A 156 11.62 -11.29 12.12
C GLY A 156 10.66 -10.25 11.56
N LYS A 157 9.36 -10.31 11.88
CA LYS A 157 8.36 -9.33 11.42
C LYS A 157 8.54 -7.97 12.07
N HIS A 158 7.89 -6.96 11.50
CA HIS A 158 7.98 -5.61 12.01
C HIS A 158 7.37 -5.48 13.41
N LEU A 159 8.07 -4.78 14.29
CA LEU A 159 7.61 -4.43 15.64
C LEU A 159 7.32 -2.93 15.70
N VAL A 160 6.12 -2.60 16.15
CA VAL A 160 5.60 -1.23 16.18
C VAL A 160 5.30 -0.84 17.63
N PHE A 161 5.66 0.38 18.01
CA PHE A 161 5.30 0.95 19.31
C PHE A 161 4.08 1.86 19.16
N TYR A 162 3.05 1.65 19.97
CA TYR A 162 1.89 2.53 20.06
C TYR A 162 1.72 3.16 21.44
N SER A 163 1.30 4.43 21.45
CA SER A 163 0.90 5.22 22.62
C SER A 163 0.36 6.58 22.16
N TYR A 164 -0.39 7.28 23.01
CA TYR A 164 -0.59 8.73 22.85
C TYR A 164 0.68 9.51 23.21
N GLN A 165 0.88 10.66 22.55
CA GLN A 165 2.18 11.37 22.52
C GLN A 165 2.77 11.73 23.89
N SER A 166 1.96 12.26 24.81
CA SER A 166 2.45 12.72 26.12
C SER A 166 2.95 11.54 26.95
N PHE A 167 2.21 10.42 26.97
CA PHE A 167 2.60 9.23 27.69
C PHE A 167 3.86 8.58 27.12
N ALA A 168 3.96 8.45 25.79
CA ALA A 168 5.15 7.95 25.12
C ALA A 168 6.42 8.72 25.53
N THR A 169 6.29 10.04 25.66
CA THR A 169 7.41 10.94 26.01
C THR A 169 7.77 10.86 27.50
N SER A 170 6.80 10.62 28.37
CA SER A 170 7.05 10.51 29.82
C SER A 170 7.57 9.13 30.22
N TYR A 171 7.01 8.05 29.64
CA TYR A 171 7.19 6.70 30.17
C TYR A 171 8.00 5.77 29.26
N ALA A 172 8.12 6.04 27.95
CA ALA A 172 8.79 5.10 27.03
C ALA A 172 9.78 5.78 26.07
N ASN A 173 10.21 7.01 26.36
CA ASN A 173 10.85 7.87 25.37
C ASN A 173 12.15 7.32 24.76
N SER A 174 12.92 6.55 25.53
CA SER A 174 14.15 5.93 25.04
C SER A 174 13.87 4.55 24.44
N ALA A 175 13.07 3.72 25.11
CA ALA A 175 12.81 2.35 24.68
C ALA A 175 12.01 2.29 23.35
N ARG A 176 11.05 3.19 23.14
CA ARG A 176 10.24 3.26 21.91
C ARG A 176 11.08 3.44 20.64
N GLN A 177 12.27 4.01 20.75
CA GLN A 177 13.18 4.23 19.62
C GLN A 177 13.77 2.94 19.05
N SER A 178 13.65 1.82 19.78
CA SER A 178 14.11 0.51 19.30
C SER A 178 13.18 -0.12 18.27
N PHE A 179 11.92 0.32 18.21
CA PHE A 179 10.90 -0.26 17.35
C PHE A 179 11.09 0.18 15.90
N ASP A 180 10.65 -0.65 14.96
CA ASP A 180 10.85 -0.41 13.51
C ASP A 180 9.94 0.72 13.00
N ALA A 181 8.85 0.97 13.72
CA ALA A 181 7.91 2.06 13.47
C ALA A 181 7.24 2.52 14.78
N GLN A 182 6.76 3.76 14.75
CA GLN A 182 6.02 4.34 15.87
C GLN A 182 4.63 4.77 15.40
N TRP A 183 3.60 4.27 16.08
CA TRP A 183 2.21 4.60 15.88
C TRP A 183 1.75 5.52 17.00
N ILE A 184 1.56 6.80 16.73
CA ILE A 184 1.30 7.79 17.79
C ILE A 184 -0.12 8.32 17.68
N ALA A 185 -0.86 8.29 18.78
CA ALA A 185 -2.18 8.89 18.88
C ALA A 185 -2.09 10.39 19.25
N ASN A 186 -2.84 11.20 18.52
CA ASN A 186 -3.14 12.59 18.87
C ASN A 186 -4.34 13.07 18.02
N TYR A 187 -5.48 13.31 18.66
CA TYR A 187 -6.71 13.65 17.94
C TYR A 187 -6.87 15.15 17.65
N SER A 188 -6.04 15.97 18.28
CA SER A 188 -6.12 17.44 18.19
C SER A 188 -5.21 18.00 17.10
N TYR A 189 -4.03 17.41 16.90
CA TYR A 189 -3.05 17.87 15.92
C TYR A 189 -2.07 16.77 15.53
N THR A 190 -1.36 16.97 14.42
CA THR A 190 -0.30 16.06 13.96
C THR A 190 0.76 15.88 15.07
N PRO A 191 1.16 14.64 15.44
CA PRO A 191 2.17 14.43 16.46
C PRO A 191 3.46 15.21 16.16
N THR A 192 4.12 15.69 17.22
CA THR A 192 5.37 16.46 17.18
C THR A 192 6.60 15.60 17.52
N ILE A 193 6.42 14.37 17.98
CA ILE A 193 7.49 13.36 18.12
C ILE A 193 7.64 12.55 16.82
N SER A 194 8.60 11.63 16.74
CA SER A 194 8.72 10.72 15.58
C SER A 194 7.56 9.72 15.52
N PHE A 195 6.96 9.56 14.34
CA PHE A 195 5.89 8.60 14.05
C PHE A 195 5.92 8.19 12.57
N ALA A 196 5.51 6.95 12.31
CA ALA A 196 5.28 6.39 10.98
C ALA A 196 3.78 6.14 10.72
N LEU A 197 2.97 6.03 11.77
CA LEU A 197 1.52 5.91 11.73
C LEU A 197 0.91 6.89 12.73
N TRP A 198 -0.14 7.60 12.36
CA TRP A 198 -0.82 8.57 13.22
C TRP A 198 -2.27 8.16 13.42
N GLN A 199 -2.66 7.81 14.64
CA GLN A 199 -4.08 7.69 15.01
C GLN A 199 -4.63 9.09 15.27
N TYR A 200 -5.52 9.54 14.40
CA TYR A 200 -5.96 10.93 14.36
C TYR A 200 -7.41 11.12 14.80
N THR A 201 -8.16 10.04 14.97
CA THR A 201 -9.56 10.08 15.39
C THR A 201 -9.98 8.73 15.95
N ASP A 202 -10.95 8.76 16.86
CA ASP A 202 -11.75 7.65 17.40
C ASP A 202 -13.14 7.55 16.76
N SER A 203 -13.42 8.42 15.78
CA SER A 203 -14.76 8.71 15.29
C SER A 203 -14.84 8.59 13.76
N HIS A 204 -14.08 7.67 13.17
CA HIS A 204 -14.18 7.40 11.73
C HIS A 204 -15.29 6.39 11.45
N TYR A 205 -16.27 6.75 10.63
CA TYR A 205 -17.36 5.83 10.29
C TYR A 205 -16.95 4.83 9.22
N LEU A 206 -16.99 3.53 9.55
CA LEU A 206 -16.81 2.44 8.61
C LEU A 206 -18.16 1.82 8.25
N SER A 207 -18.65 2.14 7.05
CA SER A 207 -19.93 1.60 6.56
C SER A 207 -19.97 0.07 6.49
N ALA A 208 -18.81 -0.59 6.30
CA ALA A 208 -18.73 -2.06 6.33
C ALA A 208 -19.05 -2.64 7.71
N LEU A 209 -18.79 -1.89 8.78
CA LEU A 209 -19.05 -2.28 10.17
C LEU A 209 -20.35 -1.68 10.69
N ASN A 210 -20.83 -0.60 10.05
CA ASN A 210 -21.92 0.25 10.53
C ASN A 210 -21.62 0.88 11.91
N GLU A 211 -20.36 1.22 12.15
CA GLU A 211 -19.87 1.69 13.45
C GLU A 211 -18.78 2.76 13.25
N TYR A 212 -18.57 3.54 14.30
CA TYR A 212 -17.42 4.45 14.40
C TYR A 212 -16.23 3.69 15.00
N THR A 213 -15.06 3.88 14.41
CA THR A 213 -13.81 3.26 14.85
C THR A 213 -12.72 4.30 14.98
N ASP A 214 -11.71 3.92 15.75
CA ASP A 214 -10.39 4.51 15.64
C ASP A 214 -9.88 4.41 14.20
N ASN A 215 -9.15 5.44 13.77
CA ASN A 215 -8.57 5.46 12.45
C ASN A 215 -7.23 6.17 12.40
N SER A 216 -6.35 5.57 11.61
CA SER A 216 -4.98 5.98 11.47
C SER A 216 -4.63 6.39 10.05
N LYS A 217 -3.52 7.12 9.93
CA LYS A 217 -2.92 7.54 8.66
C LYS A 217 -1.45 7.17 8.63
N ALA A 218 -1.05 6.36 7.65
CA ALA A 218 0.35 6.03 7.41
C ALA A 218 1.11 7.23 6.83
N MET A 219 2.28 7.51 7.39
CA MET A 219 3.20 8.53 6.89
C MET A 219 4.07 7.91 5.80
N THR A 220 3.59 8.01 4.55
CA THR A 220 4.22 7.34 3.39
C THR A 220 5.62 7.84 3.07
N ASN A 221 6.03 8.98 3.61
CA ASN A 221 7.40 9.49 3.57
C ASN A 221 8.33 8.83 4.59
N VAL A 222 7.79 8.14 5.60
CA VAL A 222 8.55 7.33 6.58
C VAL A 222 8.55 5.88 6.11
N HIS A 223 7.36 5.29 6.00
CA HIS A 223 7.16 3.92 5.50
C HIS A 223 6.02 3.91 4.48
N PRO A 224 6.21 3.36 3.25
CA PRO A 224 5.11 3.19 2.32
C PRO A 224 4.05 2.24 2.90
N VAL A 225 2.81 2.29 2.42
CA VAL A 225 1.75 1.37 2.88
C VAL A 225 2.16 -0.10 2.71
N SER A 226 2.94 -0.41 1.68
CA SER A 226 3.46 -1.75 1.40
C SER A 226 4.34 -2.28 2.54
N TRP A 227 5.09 -1.43 3.25
CA TRP A 227 5.89 -1.83 4.41
C TRP A 227 5.03 -2.50 5.51
N TRP A 228 3.77 -2.10 5.62
CA TRP A 228 2.81 -2.66 6.58
C TRP A 228 2.10 -3.92 6.07
N THR A 229 2.17 -4.22 4.76
CA THR A 229 1.30 -5.20 4.08
C THR A 229 2.03 -6.20 3.17
N ASP A 230 3.35 -6.04 2.96
CA ASP A 230 4.12 -6.73 1.92
C ASP A 230 4.32 -8.25 2.15
N SER A 231 4.05 -8.78 3.35
CA SER A 231 4.09 -10.24 3.56
C SER A 231 2.93 -10.97 2.86
N VAL A 232 1.88 -10.28 2.43
CA VAL A 232 0.83 -10.86 1.57
C VAL A 232 1.39 -11.25 0.20
N SER A 233 2.38 -10.52 -0.31
CA SER A 233 3.06 -10.82 -1.58
C SER A 233 3.88 -12.12 -1.51
N LEU A 234 4.42 -12.46 -0.33
CA LEU A 234 5.21 -13.68 -0.11
C LEU A 234 4.34 -14.95 0.04
N ALA A 235 3.11 -14.83 0.56
CA ALA A 235 2.19 -15.97 0.72
C ALA A 235 1.63 -16.46 -0.63
N LEU A 236 1.46 -15.57 -1.61
CA LEU A 236 1.05 -15.92 -2.98
C LEU A 236 2.18 -16.56 -3.81
N THR A 237 3.44 -16.36 -3.43
CA THR A 237 4.59 -17.02 -4.09
C THR A 237 4.92 -18.40 -3.52
N HIS A 238 4.32 -18.81 -2.39
CA HIS A 238 4.64 -20.10 -1.74
C HIS A 238 3.53 -21.16 -1.79
N THR A 239 2.41 -20.90 -2.48
CA THR A 239 1.29 -21.86 -2.64
C THR A 239 1.06 -22.29 -4.09
N GLY A 240 2.05 -22.14 -4.97
CA GLY A 240 2.06 -22.70 -6.32
C GLY A 240 3.03 -23.88 -6.43
N THR A 241 2.50 -25.04 -6.79
CA THR A 241 3.19 -26.30 -7.18
C THR A 241 3.71 -27.20 -6.06
N ALA A 242 2.80 -27.97 -5.47
CA ALA A 242 3.10 -29.34 -5.05
C ALA A 242 2.08 -30.28 -5.71
N SER A 243 2.52 -31.03 -6.72
CA SER A 243 1.89 -32.26 -7.21
C SER A 243 2.93 -33.09 -7.97
N ASP A 244 3.58 -33.95 -7.19
CA ASP A 244 3.84 -35.38 -7.42
C ASP A 244 4.20 -35.89 -8.82
N ALA A 245 5.40 -36.47 -8.94
CA ALA A 245 5.61 -37.85 -9.42
C ALA A 245 7.10 -38.27 -9.32
N SER A 246 7.32 -39.34 -8.56
CA SER A 246 8.51 -40.22 -8.41
C SER A 246 9.04 -40.77 -9.75
N VAL A 247 10.28 -41.26 -9.96
CA VAL A 247 10.95 -42.45 -9.34
C VAL A 247 12.44 -42.55 -9.78
N ALA A 248 13.30 -42.92 -8.81
CA ALA A 248 14.55 -43.72 -8.80
C ALA A 248 15.90 -43.31 -9.45
N SER A 249 16.91 -43.32 -8.55
CA SER A 249 18.16 -44.14 -8.50
C SER A 249 19.45 -43.29 -8.43
N THR A 250 20.13 -43.18 -7.28
CA THR A 250 21.02 -44.11 -6.52
C THR A 250 22.50 -43.78 -6.75
N SER A 251 23.16 -43.29 -5.67
CA SER A 251 24.60 -43.37 -5.29
C SER A 251 25.68 -42.89 -6.27
N SER A 252 26.83 -42.30 -5.92
CA SER A 252 27.49 -41.93 -4.67
C SER A 252 28.83 -41.21 -5.01
N SER A 253 29.36 -40.48 -4.03
CA SER A 253 30.80 -40.27 -3.70
C SER A 253 31.74 -39.40 -4.57
N SER A 254 32.32 -38.43 -3.85
CA SER A 254 33.76 -38.09 -3.71
C SER A 254 34.51 -37.18 -4.70
N ALA A 255 34.92 -36.03 -4.14
CA ALA A 255 36.30 -35.52 -4.04
C ALA A 255 36.96 -34.70 -5.18
N SER A 256 37.34 -33.47 -4.78
CA SER A 256 38.63 -32.75 -4.95
C SER A 256 39.16 -32.29 -6.32
N ALA A 257 39.45 -30.97 -6.36
CA ALA A 257 40.59 -30.23 -6.97
C ALA A 257 41.02 -30.56 -8.42
N SER A 258 41.30 -29.62 -9.33
CA SER A 258 42.26 -28.51 -9.21
C SER A 258 42.18 -27.57 -10.43
N SER A 259 42.70 -26.36 -10.22
CA SER A 259 43.06 -25.26 -11.11
C SER A 259 43.65 -25.54 -12.51
N SER A 260 43.30 -24.70 -13.49
CA SER A 260 44.27 -24.11 -14.45
C SER A 260 43.75 -22.81 -15.11
N SER A 261 44.34 -21.68 -14.69
CA SER A 261 44.82 -20.50 -15.47
C SER A 261 44.05 -19.96 -16.71
N ALA A 262 43.36 -18.82 -16.47
CA ALA A 262 43.36 -17.48 -17.13
C ALA A 262 43.73 -17.32 -18.64
N PRO A 263 43.14 -16.31 -19.36
CA PRO A 263 43.45 -14.91 -19.07
C PRO A 263 42.26 -13.96 -18.96
N THR A 264 42.47 -12.97 -18.10
CA THR A 264 41.66 -11.77 -17.87
C THR A 264 41.80 -10.81 -19.05
N THR A 265 40.68 -10.40 -19.65
CA THR A 265 40.63 -9.21 -20.51
C THR A 265 39.78 -8.16 -19.81
N THR A 266 40.46 -7.17 -19.25
CA THR A 266 39.89 -5.94 -18.72
C THR A 266 39.39 -5.10 -19.88
N THR A 267 38.10 -4.79 -19.93
CA THR A 267 37.59 -3.70 -20.77
C THR A 267 36.69 -2.81 -19.94
N SER A 268 37.26 -1.67 -19.55
CA SER A 268 36.55 -0.50 -19.03
C SER A 268 35.76 0.16 -20.15
N GLN A 269 34.68 0.87 -19.77
CA GLN A 269 33.78 1.70 -20.59
C GLN A 269 32.74 0.88 -21.38
N SER A 270 31.45 1.20 -21.38
CA SER A 270 30.80 2.51 -21.27
C SER A 270 29.40 2.30 -20.67
N ALA A 271 28.98 3.22 -19.79
CA ALA A 271 27.60 3.31 -19.36
C ALA A 271 26.72 3.56 -20.60
N ALA A 272 26.03 2.52 -21.06
CA ALA A 272 25.00 2.67 -22.07
C ALA A 272 23.89 3.54 -21.47
N ILE A 273 23.85 4.80 -21.88
CA ILE A 273 22.73 5.69 -21.63
C ILE A 273 21.51 5.01 -22.25
N SER A 274 20.64 4.42 -21.43
CA SER A 274 19.34 3.93 -21.88
C SER A 274 18.47 5.14 -22.20
N THR A 275 18.62 5.71 -23.38
CA THR A 275 17.74 6.77 -23.87
C THR A 275 16.36 6.16 -24.05
N ALA A 276 15.48 6.58 -23.15
CA ALA A 276 14.14 6.07 -22.97
C ALA A 276 13.24 6.33 -24.19
N TYR A 277 13.21 5.39 -25.14
CA TYR A 277 12.06 5.17 -26.00
C TYR A 277 11.46 3.83 -25.60
N SER A 278 10.29 3.91 -24.98
CA SER A 278 9.56 2.77 -24.40
C SER A 278 9.45 1.62 -25.39
N GLN A 279 9.72 0.39 -24.95
CA GLN A 279 9.46 -0.83 -25.72
C GLN A 279 7.95 -0.95 -25.96
N PHE A 280 7.47 -0.42 -27.08
CA PHE A 280 6.07 -0.43 -27.45
C PHE A 280 5.61 -1.86 -27.74
N LYS A 281 4.36 -2.16 -27.40
CA LYS A 281 3.73 -3.47 -27.64
C LYS A 281 2.53 -3.32 -28.55
N VAL A 282 2.26 -4.37 -29.33
CA VAL A 282 1.03 -4.48 -30.12
C VAL A 282 -0.19 -4.31 -29.20
N GLY A 283 -1.16 -3.53 -29.65
CA GLY A 283 -2.38 -3.20 -28.91
C GLY A 283 -2.32 -1.91 -28.09
N GLN A 284 -1.13 -1.36 -27.82
CA GLN A 284 -0.98 -0.04 -27.20
C GLN A 284 -1.39 1.07 -28.17
N HIS A 285 -1.62 2.27 -27.63
CA HIS A 285 -1.90 3.46 -28.44
C HIS A 285 -0.75 4.44 -28.37
N VAL A 286 -0.48 5.11 -29.49
CA VAL A 286 0.56 6.13 -29.61
C VAL A 286 -0.07 7.44 -30.06
N TYR A 287 0.30 8.53 -29.40
CA TYR A 287 0.02 9.88 -29.82
C TYR A 287 1.12 10.34 -30.78
N LEU A 288 0.77 10.60 -32.04
CA LEU A 288 1.71 11.07 -33.06
C LEU A 288 2.03 12.54 -32.86
N HIS A 289 3.31 12.89 -32.73
CA HIS A 289 3.75 14.25 -32.41
C HIS A 289 3.51 15.24 -33.57
N LYS A 290 3.38 16.53 -33.25
CA LYS A 290 3.31 17.62 -34.24
C LYS A 290 4.57 17.68 -35.13
N GLY A 291 5.72 17.33 -34.55
CA GLY A 291 7.03 17.35 -35.20
C GLY A 291 7.29 16.19 -36.16
N ALA A 292 6.51 15.11 -36.10
CA ALA A 292 6.67 13.93 -36.94
C ALA A 292 6.56 14.31 -38.43
N SER A 293 7.67 14.26 -39.17
CA SER A 293 7.77 14.83 -40.51
C SER A 293 7.72 13.77 -41.61
N THR A 294 8.30 12.59 -41.37
CA THR A 294 8.44 11.50 -42.36
C THR A 294 8.07 10.14 -41.75
N TYR A 295 7.43 9.29 -42.54
CA TYR A 295 7.25 7.88 -42.24
C TYR A 295 8.57 7.12 -42.44
N THR A 296 8.65 5.86 -42.01
CA THR A 296 9.88 5.07 -42.19
C THR A 296 10.20 4.72 -43.65
N ASP A 297 9.27 4.91 -44.57
CA ASP A 297 9.46 4.74 -46.02
C ASP A 297 9.93 6.03 -46.71
N GLY A 298 10.23 7.08 -45.95
CA GLY A 298 10.66 8.39 -46.44
C GLY A 298 9.52 9.31 -46.89
N THR A 299 8.28 8.82 -46.99
CA THR A 299 7.15 9.66 -47.39
C THR A 299 6.75 10.64 -46.29
N ARG A 300 6.25 11.83 -46.68
CA ARG A 300 5.89 12.89 -45.73
C ARG A 300 4.65 12.51 -44.91
N ILE A 301 4.68 12.76 -43.60
CA ILE A 301 3.50 12.67 -42.72
C ILE A 301 2.65 13.93 -42.88
N PRO A 302 1.40 13.85 -43.39
CA PRO A 302 0.51 15.01 -43.51
C PRO A 302 0.25 15.69 -42.17
N ARG A 303 0.07 17.02 -42.13
CA ARG A 303 -0.26 17.74 -40.88
C ARG A 303 -1.58 17.27 -40.26
N SER A 304 -2.55 16.85 -41.08
CA SER A 304 -3.89 16.40 -40.67
C SER A 304 -3.92 15.09 -39.88
N VAL A 305 -2.86 14.27 -39.96
CA VAL A 305 -2.78 13.00 -39.25
C VAL A 305 -1.94 13.10 -37.97
N ARG A 306 -1.20 14.20 -37.77
CA ARG A 306 -0.41 14.46 -36.56
C ARG A 306 -1.33 14.87 -35.40
N GLN A 307 -0.80 14.83 -34.19
CA GLN A 307 -1.53 15.17 -32.96
C GLN A 307 -2.79 14.33 -32.74
N ARG A 308 -2.72 13.06 -33.16
CA ARG A 308 -3.81 12.09 -33.07
C ARG A 308 -3.30 10.78 -32.47
N PHE A 309 -4.22 10.02 -31.88
CA PHE A 309 -3.94 8.71 -31.30
C PHE A 309 -4.19 7.61 -32.31
N TYR A 310 -3.27 6.65 -32.37
CA TYR A 310 -3.38 5.48 -33.24
C TYR A 310 -3.07 4.21 -32.45
N ARG A 311 -3.81 3.14 -32.71
CA ARG A 311 -3.49 1.81 -32.19
C ARG A 311 -2.29 1.24 -32.93
N ILE A 312 -1.31 0.75 -32.17
CA ILE A 312 -0.15 0.03 -32.68
C ILE A 312 -0.60 -1.39 -33.02
N SER A 313 -0.45 -1.75 -34.28
CA SER A 313 -0.88 -3.06 -34.78
C SER A 313 0.28 -4.00 -35.06
N ARG A 314 1.48 -3.46 -35.34
CA ARG A 314 2.73 -4.21 -35.45
C ARG A 314 3.89 -3.38 -34.91
N VAL A 315 4.95 -4.05 -34.45
CA VAL A 315 6.20 -3.44 -34.00
C VAL A 315 7.33 -4.20 -34.68
N LYS A 316 8.39 -3.50 -35.08
CA LYS A 316 9.64 -4.12 -35.56
C LYS A 316 10.85 -3.37 -35.02
N THR A 317 11.95 -4.06 -34.85
CA THR A 317 13.24 -3.46 -34.48
C THR A 317 13.78 -2.67 -35.67
N VAL A 318 14.31 -1.49 -35.39
CA VAL A 318 15.05 -0.66 -36.36
C VAL A 318 16.24 -0.03 -35.63
N ASN A 319 17.21 0.47 -36.38
CA ASN A 319 18.26 1.33 -35.85
C ASN A 319 18.25 2.64 -36.64
N HIS A 320 17.48 3.64 -36.17
CA HIS A 320 17.32 4.91 -36.87
C HIS A 320 17.21 6.07 -35.90
N GLY A 321 18.16 7.00 -35.93
CA GLY A 321 18.22 8.12 -35.00
C GLY A 321 18.28 7.62 -33.56
N SER A 322 17.30 8.02 -32.74
CA SER A 322 17.15 7.53 -31.37
C SER A 322 16.14 6.38 -31.24
N SER A 323 15.57 5.93 -32.36
CA SER A 323 14.56 4.87 -32.38
C SER A 323 15.18 3.49 -32.53
N GLN A 324 14.88 2.62 -31.56
CA GLN A 324 15.14 1.17 -31.63
C GLN A 324 13.95 0.38 -32.20
N GLN A 325 12.81 1.04 -32.42
CA GLN A 325 11.57 0.44 -32.91
C GLN A 325 10.87 1.32 -33.95
N ALA A 326 10.19 0.67 -34.89
CA ALA A 326 9.18 1.28 -35.73
C ALA A 326 7.79 0.71 -35.37
N LEU A 327 6.76 1.54 -35.46
CA LEU A 327 5.39 1.24 -35.04
C LEU A 327 4.46 1.30 -36.25
N TYR A 328 3.74 0.22 -36.54
CA TYR A 328 2.75 0.19 -37.61
C TYR A 328 1.40 0.69 -37.12
N LEU A 329 0.95 1.80 -37.69
CA LEU A 329 -0.33 2.43 -37.36
C LEU A 329 -1.37 1.95 -38.38
N GLY A 330 -2.18 0.97 -37.97
CA GLY A 330 -3.10 0.27 -38.89
C GLY A 330 -4.07 1.22 -39.61
N ALA A 331 -4.59 2.22 -38.91
CA ALA A 331 -5.48 3.23 -39.49
C ALA A 331 -4.82 4.15 -40.53
N LEU A 332 -3.48 4.25 -40.54
CA LEU A 332 -2.74 5.02 -41.55
C LEU A 332 -2.15 4.14 -42.64
N GLY A 333 -2.08 2.82 -42.44
CA GLY A 333 -1.36 1.91 -43.33
C GLY A 333 0.15 2.17 -43.38
N LYS A 334 0.72 2.81 -42.35
CA LYS A 334 2.09 3.34 -42.37
C LYS A 334 2.88 3.01 -41.10
N TRP A 335 4.20 2.96 -41.25
CA TRP A 335 5.16 2.84 -40.15
C TRP A 335 5.69 4.21 -39.75
N ILE A 336 5.73 4.47 -38.44
CA ILE A 336 6.42 5.63 -37.85
C ILE A 336 7.62 5.16 -37.03
N TYR A 337 8.60 6.03 -36.83
CA TYR A 337 9.66 5.77 -35.86
C TYR A 337 9.13 5.98 -34.43
N ALA A 338 9.59 5.18 -33.47
CA ALA A 338 9.13 5.26 -32.07
C ALA A 338 9.37 6.64 -31.44
N GLN A 339 10.42 7.35 -31.87
CA GLN A 339 10.73 8.72 -31.41
C GLN A 339 9.64 9.75 -31.74
N ASP A 340 8.82 9.50 -32.76
CA ASP A 340 7.79 10.43 -33.23
C ASP A 340 6.47 10.32 -32.45
N GLY A 341 6.44 9.48 -31.41
CA GLY A 341 5.22 9.15 -30.69
C GLY A 341 5.37 9.01 -29.18
N THR A 342 4.28 9.26 -28.46
CA THR A 342 4.18 8.99 -27.01
C THR A 342 3.12 7.94 -26.74
N GLY A 343 3.47 6.88 -26.02
CA GLY A 343 2.56 5.79 -25.69
C GLY A 343 1.61 6.10 -24.54
N TYR A 344 0.35 5.68 -24.67
CA TYR A 344 -0.67 5.77 -23.63
C TYR A 344 -1.53 4.51 -23.56
N TRP A 345 -1.92 4.14 -22.33
CA TRP A 345 -2.99 3.20 -22.11
C TRP A 345 -4.34 3.86 -22.42
N ILE A 346 -5.14 3.18 -23.26
CA ILE A 346 -6.49 3.57 -23.66
C ILE A 346 -7.40 2.36 -23.47
N GLY A 347 -8.65 2.60 -23.08
CA GLY A 347 -9.65 1.57 -22.84
C GLY A 347 -9.78 1.17 -21.36
N ASN A 348 -10.55 0.13 -21.11
CA ASN A 348 -10.77 -0.42 -19.77
C ASN A 348 -9.77 -1.55 -19.50
N HIS A 349 -9.13 -1.49 -18.32
CA HIS A 349 -8.15 -2.47 -17.84
C HIS A 349 -8.42 -2.71 -16.35
N ALA A 350 -8.10 -3.90 -15.83
CA ALA A 350 -8.34 -4.25 -14.42
C ALA A 350 -7.50 -3.40 -13.46
N GLY A 351 -6.28 -3.02 -13.88
CA GLY A 351 -5.39 -2.12 -13.13
C GLY A 351 -4.11 -1.81 -13.89
N TYR A 352 -3.28 -0.93 -13.34
CA TYR A 352 -2.02 -0.48 -13.92
C TYR A 352 -0.91 -0.63 -12.89
N ARG A 353 -0.07 -1.66 -13.04
CA ARG A 353 1.10 -1.87 -12.19
C ARG A 353 2.20 -0.89 -12.59
N LEU A 354 2.60 -0.02 -11.67
CA LEU A 354 3.59 1.01 -11.91
C LEU A 354 5.01 0.45 -11.86
N ASN A 355 5.89 0.99 -12.68
CA ASN A 355 7.33 0.71 -12.65
C ASN A 355 8.17 1.93 -12.20
N HIS A 356 7.50 3.04 -11.87
CA HIS A 356 8.11 4.29 -11.41
C HIS A 356 7.18 5.00 -10.41
N ARG A 357 7.77 5.86 -9.57
CA ARG A 357 7.00 6.78 -8.72
C ARG A 357 6.21 7.77 -9.58
N LEU A 358 4.91 7.93 -9.29
CA LEU A 358 4.05 8.90 -9.96
C LEU A 358 3.38 9.82 -8.93
N ASN A 359 3.58 11.13 -9.08
CA ASN A 359 2.82 12.10 -8.30
C ASN A 359 1.35 12.09 -8.73
N VAL A 360 0.45 12.24 -7.75
CA VAL A 360 -0.98 12.38 -7.99
C VAL A 360 -1.31 13.86 -8.12
N TYR A 361 -2.21 14.19 -9.04
CA TYR A 361 -2.64 15.56 -9.33
C TYR A 361 -4.14 15.70 -9.13
N SER A 362 -4.60 16.87 -8.70
CA SER A 362 -6.03 17.12 -8.50
C SER A 362 -6.80 17.34 -9.80
N ASN A 363 -6.10 17.52 -10.92
CA ASN A 363 -6.71 17.76 -12.23
C ASN A 363 -6.10 16.90 -13.34
N ALA A 364 -6.88 16.69 -14.42
CA ALA A 364 -6.46 15.89 -15.57
C ALA A 364 -5.36 16.54 -16.41
N SER A 365 -5.08 17.84 -16.23
CA SER A 365 -3.95 18.51 -16.87
C SER A 365 -2.61 18.17 -16.23
N LEU A 366 -2.62 17.61 -15.01
CA LEU A 366 -1.45 17.38 -14.16
C LEU A 366 -0.69 18.68 -13.85
N THR A 367 -1.40 19.78 -13.63
CA THR A 367 -0.78 21.08 -13.27
C THR A 367 -0.80 21.35 -11.77
N HIS A 368 -1.77 20.82 -11.04
CA HIS A 368 -1.89 20.99 -9.59
C HIS A 368 -1.50 19.68 -8.89
N LYS A 369 -0.22 19.60 -8.51
CA LYS A 369 0.31 18.43 -7.81
C LYS A 369 -0.31 18.37 -6.41
N THR A 370 -0.81 17.20 -6.03
CA THR A 370 -1.21 16.93 -4.65
C THR A 370 0.03 16.57 -3.82
N ARG A 371 -0.16 16.33 -2.52
CA ARG A 371 0.89 15.76 -1.66
C ARG A 371 1.01 14.23 -1.81
N SER A 372 0.09 13.61 -2.55
CA SER A 372 0.02 12.16 -2.74
C SER A 372 0.84 11.70 -3.95
N TYR A 373 1.35 10.48 -3.87
CA TYR A 373 2.09 9.82 -4.92
C TYR A 373 1.94 8.31 -4.78
N TYR A 374 2.08 7.61 -5.90
CA TYR A 374 2.27 6.16 -5.95
C TYR A 374 3.75 5.86 -6.14
N VAL A 375 4.19 4.68 -5.73
CA VAL A 375 5.56 4.18 -5.91
C VAL A 375 5.63 3.10 -6.99
N ALA A 376 6.85 2.74 -7.40
CA ALA A 376 7.03 1.60 -8.30
C ALA A 376 6.55 0.32 -7.59
N GLY A 377 5.86 -0.56 -8.31
CA GLY A 377 5.24 -1.76 -7.77
C GLY A 377 3.74 -1.63 -7.50
N ASP A 378 3.27 -0.42 -7.18
CA ASP A 378 1.85 -0.16 -6.90
C ASP A 378 0.96 -0.57 -8.07
N THR A 379 -0.20 -1.14 -7.78
CA THR A 379 -1.27 -1.31 -8.78
C THR A 379 -2.28 -0.19 -8.64
N VAL A 380 -2.33 0.65 -9.66
CA VAL A 380 -3.28 1.76 -9.74
C VAL A 380 -4.56 1.28 -10.40
N HIS A 381 -5.69 1.49 -9.73
CA HIS A 381 -7.01 1.29 -10.30
C HIS A 381 -7.65 2.63 -10.68
N GLY A 382 -8.32 2.69 -11.82
CA GLY A 382 -8.97 3.92 -12.25
C GLY A 382 -9.44 3.91 -13.69
N LYS A 383 -10.28 4.89 -14.01
CA LYS A 383 -10.84 5.07 -15.36
C LYS A 383 -9.86 5.84 -16.23
N ILE A 384 -9.65 5.38 -17.46
CA ILE A 384 -8.89 6.16 -18.44
C ILE A 384 -9.72 7.36 -18.90
N VAL A 385 -9.13 8.55 -18.80
CA VAL A 385 -9.72 9.80 -19.26
C VAL A 385 -8.75 10.58 -20.11
N LYS A 386 -9.27 11.38 -21.05
CA LYS A 386 -8.47 12.25 -21.90
C LYS A 386 -8.05 13.49 -21.11
N ALA A 387 -6.82 13.96 -21.30
CA ALA A 387 -6.39 15.25 -20.78
C ALA A 387 -7.18 16.38 -21.45
N PRO A 388 -7.38 17.54 -20.79
CA PRO A 388 -8.19 18.64 -21.35
C PRO A 388 -7.69 19.16 -22.70
N ASN A 389 -6.37 19.15 -22.93
CA ASN A 389 -5.78 19.53 -24.21
C ASN A 389 -5.94 18.47 -25.32
N GLY A 390 -6.54 17.32 -25.02
CA GLY A 390 -6.78 16.25 -25.98
C GLY A 390 -5.53 15.48 -26.44
N HIS A 391 -4.35 15.77 -25.91
CA HIS A 391 -3.07 15.25 -26.41
C HIS A 391 -2.45 14.14 -25.54
N ALA A 392 -3.12 13.75 -24.46
CA ALA A 392 -2.63 12.72 -23.55
C ALA A 392 -3.79 12.02 -22.83
N TYR A 393 -3.50 10.89 -22.18
CA TYR A 393 -4.44 10.19 -21.32
C TYR A 393 -3.96 10.16 -19.85
N ARG A 394 -4.93 10.06 -18.95
CA ARG A 394 -4.76 9.96 -17.50
C ARG A 394 -5.48 8.74 -16.98
N ILE A 395 -4.96 8.18 -15.90
CA ILE A 395 -5.73 7.28 -15.05
C ILE A 395 -6.40 8.17 -14.00
N LYS A 396 -7.73 8.31 -14.07
CA LYS A 396 -8.54 8.93 -13.02
C LYS A 396 -8.74 7.88 -11.93
N THR A 397 -7.94 8.03 -10.88
CA THR A 397 -7.96 7.20 -9.68
C THR A 397 -8.88 7.83 -8.64
N TYR A 398 -9.11 7.11 -7.55
CA TYR A 398 -9.80 7.66 -6.39
C TYR A 398 -9.06 8.87 -5.78
N TYR A 399 -7.72 8.87 -5.74
CA TYR A 399 -6.92 9.98 -5.17
C TYR A 399 -6.70 11.17 -6.11
N GLY A 400 -7.15 11.09 -7.37
CA GLY A 400 -6.89 12.10 -8.40
C GLY A 400 -6.34 11.49 -9.67
N TYR A 401 -5.51 12.24 -10.38
CA TYR A 401 -5.05 11.92 -11.73
C TYR A 401 -3.56 11.60 -11.75
N VAL A 402 -3.21 10.50 -12.42
CA VAL A 402 -1.83 10.18 -12.79
C VAL A 402 -1.72 10.00 -14.31
N THR A 403 -0.50 10.06 -14.83
CA THR A 403 -0.26 9.81 -16.26
C THR A 403 -0.62 8.37 -16.64
N ALA A 404 -1.30 8.18 -17.78
CA ALA A 404 -1.52 6.85 -18.36
C ALA A 404 -0.42 6.46 -19.37
N ASN A 405 0.75 7.13 -19.32
CA ASN A 405 1.82 6.89 -20.27
C ASN A 405 2.42 5.50 -20.05
N THR A 406 2.56 4.72 -21.13
CA THR A 406 2.98 3.31 -21.12
C THR A 406 4.40 3.10 -20.60
N LYS A 407 5.21 4.17 -20.57
CA LYS A 407 6.54 4.15 -19.93
C LYS A 407 6.46 3.84 -18.43
N TYR A 408 5.40 4.30 -17.76
CA TYR A 408 5.31 4.30 -16.30
C TYR A 408 4.46 3.18 -15.70
N ALA A 409 3.80 2.36 -16.53
CA ALA A 409 2.93 1.31 -16.05
C ALA A 409 2.71 0.18 -17.07
N THR A 410 2.44 -1.01 -16.57
CA THR A 410 1.93 -2.17 -17.32
C THR A 410 0.51 -2.50 -16.89
N VAL A 411 -0.34 -2.95 -17.82
CA VAL A 411 -1.71 -3.37 -17.47
C VAL A 411 -1.71 -4.71 -16.74
N VAL A 412 -2.53 -4.80 -15.69
CA VAL A 412 -2.88 -6.05 -15.01
C VAL A 412 -4.04 -6.68 -15.80
N LYS A 413 -3.90 -7.97 -16.11
CA LYS A 413 -4.90 -8.73 -16.87
C LYS A 413 -6.05 -9.16 -15.99
#